data_AF-A0A2M7XDE5-F1
#
_entry.id   AF-A0A2M7XDE5-F1
#
_cell.length_a   1.000
_cell.length_b   1.000
_cell.length_c   1.000
_cell.angle_alpha   90.00
_cell.angle_beta   90.00
_cell.angle_gamma   90.00
#
_symmetry.space_group_name_H-M   'P 1'
#
loop_
_entity.id
_entity.type
_entity.pdbx_description
1 polymer ?
#
loop_
_entity_poly.entity_id
_entity_poly.type
_entity_poly.pdbx_seq_one_letter_code
_entity_poly.pdbx_strand_id
1 'polypeptide(L)'
;MKKLFVAVGMFMLIGAGCFGIGEKSAKNAIVIGDWTLAFDLPADWVMVSPYAVGSAVNLDNKIEKTQNEVYLQSTDKAVLFGDQESDEPGTETISENVAKISVSRLDARRVVPDTAVDLGNGFSLVKICEDNGECRQGDKLNYEYYLTLDDVKYKFVVLDKGIDRGIIEKIITSAKKVTEVSE
;
A
#
# COMPACT_ATOMS: atom_id res chain seq x y z
N MET A 1 -24.45 43.83 -51.22
CA MET A 1 -25.66 44.25 -50.47
C MET A 1 -25.59 43.68 -49.07
N LYS A 2 -25.57 44.57 -48.07
CA LYS A 2 -25.73 44.26 -46.64
C LYS A 2 -27.08 43.61 -46.40
N LYS A 3 -27.17 42.57 -45.55
CA LYS A 3 -28.12 42.48 -44.42
C LYS A 3 -27.55 41.56 -43.32
N LEU A 4 -27.24 42.22 -42.21
CA LEU A 4 -27.04 41.68 -40.88
C LEU A 4 -28.42 41.26 -40.34
N PHE A 5 -28.56 40.09 -39.73
CA PHE A 5 -29.59 39.86 -38.72
C PHE A 5 -28.99 39.05 -37.57
N VAL A 6 -28.85 39.76 -36.45
CA VAL A 6 -28.59 39.29 -35.11
C VAL A 6 -29.94 38.98 -34.46
N ALA A 7 -30.07 37.80 -33.85
CA ALA A 7 -31.07 37.47 -32.81
C ALA A 7 -30.52 36.21 -32.13
N VAL A 8 -29.89 36.28 -30.95
CA VAL A 8 -30.45 36.47 -29.59
C VAL A 8 -31.57 35.47 -29.29
N GLY A 9 -31.23 34.49 -28.47
CA GLY A 9 -32.12 33.51 -27.85
C GLY A 9 -31.32 32.24 -27.58
N MET A 10 -31.21 31.67 -26.38
CA MET A 10 -31.94 31.88 -25.13
C MET A 10 -31.10 31.15 -24.08
N PHE A 11 -30.67 31.83 -23.03
CA PHE A 11 -30.04 31.21 -21.86
C PHE A 11 -31.12 30.39 -21.14
N MET A 12 -31.08 29.06 -21.27
CA MET A 12 -31.78 28.18 -20.33
C MET A 12 -30.80 27.73 -19.26
N LEU A 13 -30.82 28.46 -18.15
CA LEU A 13 -30.33 28.02 -16.85
C LEU A 13 -31.36 27.04 -16.26
N ILE A 14 -31.13 25.73 -16.42
CA ILE A 14 -31.79 24.65 -15.66
C ILE A 14 -30.81 23.47 -15.68
N GLY A 15 -30.37 22.84 -14.60
CA GLY A 15 -30.53 23.07 -13.18
C GLY A 15 -29.38 22.35 -12.46
N ALA A 16 -29.14 22.74 -11.21
CA ALA A 16 -28.24 22.05 -10.31
C ALA A 16 -28.71 20.61 -10.11
N GLY A 17 -27.98 19.66 -10.68
CA GLY A 17 -28.08 18.25 -10.39
C GLY A 17 -26.67 17.75 -10.12
N CYS A 18 -26.27 17.72 -8.85
CA CYS A 18 -25.17 16.90 -8.37
C CYS A 18 -25.53 15.44 -8.60
N PHE A 19 -25.40 14.98 -9.85
CA PHE A 19 -25.43 13.56 -10.15
C PHE A 19 -23.99 13.06 -10.07
N GLY A 20 -23.71 12.41 -8.94
CA GLY A 20 -22.52 11.60 -8.73
C GLY A 20 -22.37 10.61 -9.87
N ILE A 21 -21.40 10.88 -10.73
CA ILE A 21 -20.84 9.90 -11.63
C ILE A 21 -19.70 9.26 -10.84
N GLY A 22 -19.91 8.00 -10.47
CA GLY A 22 -19.07 7.25 -9.55
C GLY A 22 -17.59 7.34 -9.87
N GLU A 23 -16.83 7.78 -8.87
CA GLU A 23 -15.40 7.54 -8.75
C GLU A 23 -15.16 6.04 -8.60
N LYS A 24 -15.07 5.34 -9.72
CA LYS A 24 -14.11 4.25 -9.85
C LYS A 24 -12.77 4.85 -10.26
N SER A 25 -12.18 5.66 -9.38
CA SER A 25 -10.84 6.18 -9.55
C SER A 25 -9.83 5.13 -9.09
N ALA A 26 -9.72 4.03 -9.85
CA ALA A 26 -8.51 3.23 -9.89
C ALA A 26 -7.47 4.02 -10.70
N LYS A 27 -6.88 5.05 -10.07
CA LYS A 27 -5.73 5.80 -10.58
C LYS A 27 -4.81 5.98 -9.38
N ASN A 28 -3.73 5.19 -9.33
CA ASN A 28 -2.63 5.23 -8.37
C ASN A 28 -3.03 5.93 -7.07
N ALA A 29 -3.68 5.17 -6.18
CA ALA A 29 -4.10 5.70 -4.90
C ALA A 29 -2.84 6.05 -4.11
N ILE A 30 -2.42 7.32 -4.17
CA ILE A 30 -1.54 7.88 -3.16
C ILE A 30 -2.36 7.80 -1.89
N VAL A 31 -2.09 6.80 -1.05
CA VAL A 31 -2.76 6.73 0.25
C VAL A 31 -2.22 7.88 1.09
N ILE A 32 -3.04 8.93 1.21
CA ILE A 32 -2.83 10.05 2.11
C ILE A 32 -3.33 9.61 3.50
N GLY A 33 -2.56 8.74 4.15
CA GLY A 33 -2.59 8.66 5.61
C GLY A 33 -1.75 9.78 6.18
N ASP A 34 -1.93 10.14 7.45
CA ASP A 34 -0.96 11.05 8.09
C ASP A 34 0.40 10.36 8.23
N TRP A 35 0.47 9.05 8.01
CA TRP A 35 1.66 8.22 8.14
C TRP A 35 2.87 8.70 7.34
N THR A 36 4.07 8.32 7.80
CA THR A 36 5.33 8.98 7.39
C THR A 36 5.76 8.69 5.95
N LEU A 37 5.23 7.63 5.34
CA LEU A 37 5.56 7.19 3.98
C LEU A 37 4.32 7.12 3.09
N ALA A 38 4.46 7.56 1.84
CA ALA A 38 3.52 7.36 0.74
C ALA A 38 4.06 6.31 -0.24
N PHE A 39 3.14 5.60 -0.92
CA PHE A 39 3.43 4.51 -1.84
C PHE A 39 2.63 4.68 -3.13
N ASP A 40 3.17 4.20 -4.24
CA ASP A 40 2.45 4.03 -5.49
C ASP A 40 1.82 2.63 -5.51
N LEU A 41 0.52 2.57 -5.16
CA LEU A 41 -0.22 1.31 -5.06
C LEU A 41 -0.97 1.02 -6.37
N PRO A 42 -0.89 -0.22 -6.90
CA PRO A 42 -1.73 -0.67 -8.00
C PRO A 42 -3.21 -0.60 -7.65
N ALA A 43 -4.07 -0.77 -8.66
CA ALA A 43 -5.50 -0.96 -8.43
C ALA A 43 -5.75 -2.12 -7.44
N ASP A 44 -6.77 -1.96 -6.60
CA ASP A 44 -7.21 -2.92 -5.57
C ASP A 44 -6.24 -3.12 -4.40
N TRP A 45 -5.06 -2.50 -4.43
CA TRP A 45 -4.18 -2.46 -3.26
C TRP A 45 -4.64 -1.38 -2.28
N VAL A 46 -4.63 -1.74 -1.00
CA VAL A 46 -4.99 -0.85 0.09
C VAL A 46 -3.86 -0.79 1.12
N MET A 47 -3.76 0.35 1.79
CA MET A 47 -2.97 0.47 3.01
C MET A 47 -3.95 0.47 4.19
N VAL A 48 -3.69 -0.36 5.19
CA VAL A 48 -4.57 -0.53 6.36
C VAL A 48 -3.75 -0.59 7.64
N SER A 49 -4.42 -0.34 8.77
CA SER A 49 -3.84 -0.58 10.08
C SER A 49 -3.61 -2.09 10.32
N PRO A 50 -2.62 -2.48 11.12
CA PRO A 50 -2.45 -3.88 11.51
C PRO A 50 -3.72 -4.43 12.17
N TYR A 51 -4.10 -5.65 11.78
CA TYR A 51 -5.26 -6.37 12.30
C TYR A 51 -4.86 -7.80 12.70
N ALA A 52 -5.60 -8.39 13.63
CA ALA A 52 -5.40 -9.77 14.03
C ALA A 52 -5.77 -10.72 12.88
N VAL A 53 -5.03 -11.81 12.72
CA VAL A 53 -5.33 -12.84 11.72
C VAL A 53 -6.77 -13.30 11.92
N GLY A 54 -7.55 -13.37 10.84
CA GLY A 54 -8.93 -13.81 10.92
C GLY A 54 -9.96 -12.76 11.34
N SER A 55 -9.55 -11.57 11.77
CA SER A 55 -10.45 -10.43 12.03
C SER A 55 -10.74 -9.62 10.77
N ALA A 56 -11.89 -8.96 10.75
CA ALA A 56 -12.27 -8.06 9.66
C ALA A 56 -11.27 -6.88 9.50
N VAL A 57 -11.01 -6.51 8.24
CA VAL A 57 -10.20 -5.33 7.91
C VAL A 57 -11.07 -4.09 8.02
N ASN A 58 -10.68 -3.15 8.89
CA ASN A 58 -11.37 -1.88 9.01
C ASN A 58 -10.73 -0.86 8.04
N LEU A 59 -11.37 -0.65 6.89
CA LEU A 59 -10.94 0.29 5.86
C LEU A 59 -11.22 1.76 6.22
N ASP A 60 -12.13 2.00 7.17
CA ASP A 60 -12.50 3.35 7.63
C ASP A 60 -11.50 3.89 8.68
N ASN A 61 -10.65 3.02 9.25
CA ASN A 61 -9.63 3.43 10.19
C ASN A 61 -8.57 4.28 9.49
N LYS A 62 -8.52 5.57 9.85
CA LYS A 62 -7.47 6.47 9.41
C LYS A 62 -6.11 5.96 9.90
N ILE A 63 -5.12 5.99 9.00
CA ILE A 63 -3.75 5.66 9.34
C ILE A 63 -3.06 6.89 9.92
N GLU A 64 -2.65 6.79 11.17
CA GLU A 64 -2.11 7.91 11.95
C GLU A 64 -0.57 7.94 11.94
N LYS A 65 0.03 9.13 12.12
CA LYS A 65 1.50 9.31 12.30
C LYS A 65 2.10 8.52 13.44
N THR A 66 1.30 8.27 14.46
CA THR A 66 1.68 7.59 15.71
C THR A 66 1.80 6.08 15.53
N GLN A 67 1.25 5.52 14.45
CA GLN A 67 1.34 4.09 14.16
C GLN A 67 2.74 3.73 13.70
N ASN A 68 3.30 2.69 14.34
CA ASN A 68 4.64 2.19 14.01
C ASN A 68 4.62 1.23 12.81
N GLU A 69 3.47 0.68 12.45
CA GLU A 69 3.33 -0.34 11.43
C GLU A 69 2.03 -0.15 10.65
N VAL A 70 2.06 -0.45 9.36
CA VAL A 70 0.89 -0.57 8.48
C VAL A 70 1.04 -1.80 7.59
N TYR A 71 -0.08 -2.24 7.01
CA TYR A 71 -0.09 -3.28 5.98
C TYR A 71 -0.45 -2.69 4.62
N LEU A 72 0.35 -3.01 3.59
CA LEU A 72 -0.03 -2.82 2.18
C LEU A 72 -0.48 -4.18 1.66
N GLN A 73 -1.70 -4.29 1.15
CA GLN A 73 -2.23 -5.58 0.72
C GLN A 73 -3.03 -5.47 -0.56
N SER A 74 -3.04 -6.54 -1.35
CA SER A 74 -3.65 -6.60 -2.68
C SER A 74 -5.17 -6.80 -2.69
N THR A 75 -5.83 -6.62 -1.54
CA THR A 75 -7.27 -6.79 -1.35
C THR A 75 -7.72 -5.97 -0.15
N ASP A 76 -8.99 -5.58 -0.13
CA ASP A 76 -9.65 -4.93 1.00
C ASP A 76 -10.13 -5.92 2.09
N LYS A 77 -9.92 -7.23 1.89
CA LYS A 77 -10.32 -8.30 2.82
C LYS A 77 -9.18 -8.76 3.72
N ALA A 78 -9.53 -9.51 4.76
CA ALA A 78 -8.54 -10.08 5.65
C ALA A 78 -7.74 -11.18 4.95
N VAL A 79 -6.41 -11.00 4.89
CA VAL A 79 -5.50 -11.97 4.28
C VAL A 79 -5.05 -13.05 5.26
N LEU A 80 -5.14 -14.32 4.85
CA LEU A 80 -4.64 -15.49 5.58
C LEU A 80 -3.45 -16.12 4.84
N PHE A 81 -2.42 -16.54 5.59
CA PHE A 81 -1.26 -17.26 5.07
C PHE A 81 -1.00 -18.52 5.90
N GLY A 82 -0.51 -19.60 5.27
CA GLY A 82 -0.33 -20.90 5.93
C GLY A 82 -1.64 -21.53 6.43
N ASP A 83 -1.55 -22.32 7.50
CA ASP A 83 -2.69 -23.06 8.10
C ASP A 83 -3.55 -22.18 9.03
N GLN A 84 -3.61 -20.87 8.77
CA GLN A 84 -4.40 -19.94 9.58
C GLN A 84 -5.89 -20.06 9.25
N GLU A 85 -6.70 -20.17 10.29
CA GLU A 85 -8.16 -20.08 10.20
C GLU A 85 -8.65 -18.70 10.67
N SER A 86 -9.88 -18.35 10.29
CA SER A 86 -10.49 -17.11 10.78
C SER A 86 -10.99 -17.32 12.22
N ASP A 87 -10.53 -16.47 13.13
CA ASP A 87 -10.98 -16.45 14.52
C ASP A 87 -12.42 -15.91 14.68
N GLU A 88 -12.97 -15.27 13.64
CA GLU A 88 -14.28 -14.61 13.66
C GLU A 88 -15.23 -15.23 12.63
N PRO A 89 -16.32 -15.89 13.06
CA PRO A 89 -17.28 -16.49 12.14
C PRO A 89 -17.89 -15.43 11.21
N GLY A 90 -17.81 -15.66 9.90
CA GLY A 90 -18.41 -14.78 8.90
C GLY A 90 -17.50 -13.65 8.40
N THR A 91 -16.26 -13.55 8.88
CA THR A 91 -15.26 -12.66 8.28
C THR A 91 -14.90 -13.17 6.89
N GLU A 92 -15.05 -12.32 5.87
CA GLU A 92 -14.56 -12.65 4.54
C GLU A 92 -13.03 -12.59 4.50
N THR A 93 -12.41 -13.73 4.26
CA THR A 93 -10.95 -13.87 4.18
C THR A 93 -10.50 -14.29 2.78
N ILE A 94 -9.30 -13.89 2.38
CA ILE A 94 -8.64 -14.33 1.14
C ILE A 94 -7.32 -15.03 1.48
N SER A 95 -7.10 -16.19 0.85
CA SER A 95 -5.90 -17.02 1.03
C SER A 95 -5.24 -17.45 -0.29
N GLU A 96 -5.69 -16.91 -1.43
CA GLU A 96 -5.16 -17.22 -2.75
C GLU A 96 -4.93 -15.94 -3.56
N ASN A 97 -3.88 -15.94 -4.39
CA ASN A 97 -3.52 -14.82 -5.26
C ASN A 97 -3.49 -13.48 -4.52
N VAL A 98 -2.77 -13.46 -3.39
CA VAL A 98 -2.79 -12.35 -2.43
C VAL A 98 -1.39 -12.03 -1.94
N ALA A 99 -1.14 -10.75 -1.66
CA ALA A 99 0.09 -10.30 -1.01
C ALA A 99 -0.23 -9.34 0.13
N LYS A 100 0.63 -9.38 1.15
CA LYS A 100 0.64 -8.46 2.29
C LYS A 100 2.09 -8.05 2.57
N ILE A 101 2.33 -6.76 2.61
CA ILE A 101 3.61 -6.14 2.96
C ILE A 101 3.41 -5.45 4.30
N SER A 102 4.02 -6.01 5.35
CA SER A 102 4.16 -5.31 6.63
C SER A 102 5.25 -4.27 6.49
N VAL A 103 4.92 -3.01 6.80
CA VAL A 103 5.86 -1.91 6.77
C VAL A 103 5.95 -1.32 8.18
N SER A 104 7.10 -1.47 8.82
CA SER A 104 7.32 -0.99 10.18
C SER A 104 8.42 0.06 10.24
N ARG A 105 8.19 1.14 10.99
CA ARG A 105 9.25 2.06 11.42
C ARG A 105 10.09 1.36 12.49
N LEU A 106 11.40 1.33 12.29
CA LEU A 106 12.34 0.72 13.23
C LEU A 106 12.71 1.70 14.35
N ASP A 107 12.79 1.18 15.57
CA ASP A 107 13.38 1.89 16.71
C ASP A 107 14.85 2.24 16.43
N ALA A 108 15.34 3.33 17.04
CA ALA A 108 16.70 3.84 16.86
C ALA A 108 17.80 2.80 17.16
N ARG A 109 17.54 1.84 18.05
CA ARG A 109 18.48 0.76 18.41
C ARG A 109 18.53 -0.36 17.38
N ARG A 110 17.55 -0.45 16.47
CA ARG A 110 17.56 -1.45 15.41
C ARG A 110 18.44 -0.99 14.26
N VAL A 111 19.24 -1.91 13.75
CA VAL A 111 20.16 -1.69 12.65
C VAL A 111 19.73 -2.50 11.44
N VAL A 112 19.97 -1.94 10.26
CA VAL A 112 19.93 -2.71 9.02
C VAL A 112 21.07 -3.73 9.11
N PRO A 113 20.82 -5.03 8.86
CA PRO A 113 21.88 -6.04 8.88
C PRO A 113 23.04 -5.68 7.94
N ASP A 114 24.27 -6.00 8.33
CA ASP A 114 25.48 -5.81 7.52
C ASP A 114 25.51 -6.67 6.25
N THR A 115 24.73 -7.75 6.24
CA THR A 115 24.47 -8.60 5.07
C THR A 115 23.52 -7.99 4.05
N ALA A 116 22.95 -6.81 4.32
CA ALA A 116 22.04 -6.14 3.40
C ALA A 116 22.80 -5.62 2.16
N VAL A 117 22.24 -5.93 0.99
CA VAL A 117 22.73 -5.44 -0.30
C VAL A 117 22.07 -4.10 -0.59
N ASP A 118 22.87 -3.06 -0.87
CA ASP A 118 22.37 -1.75 -1.28
C ASP A 118 21.67 -1.83 -2.64
N LEU A 119 20.44 -1.30 -2.70
CA LEU A 119 19.64 -1.19 -3.93
C LEU A 119 19.63 0.26 -4.47
N GLY A 120 20.29 1.19 -3.78
CA GLY A 120 20.30 2.62 -4.07
C GLY A 120 19.12 3.37 -3.43
N ASN A 121 19.22 4.70 -3.42
CA ASN A 121 18.19 5.61 -2.89
C ASN A 121 17.75 5.29 -1.43
N GLY A 122 18.68 4.80 -0.61
CA GLY A 122 18.42 4.43 0.78
C GLY A 122 17.75 3.07 0.97
N PHE A 123 17.44 2.34 -0.10
CA PHE A 123 16.91 0.99 -0.03
C PHE A 123 18.02 -0.04 0.10
N SER A 124 17.78 -1.08 0.89
CA SER A 124 18.66 -2.25 0.97
C SER A 124 17.85 -3.52 1.15
N LEU A 125 18.43 -4.65 0.78
CA LEU A 125 17.78 -5.96 0.74
C LEU A 125 18.63 -7.00 1.46
N VAL A 126 18.03 -7.68 2.43
CA VAL A 126 18.58 -8.89 3.02
C VAL A 126 17.89 -10.09 2.38
N LYS A 127 18.70 -10.99 1.80
CA LYS A 127 18.22 -12.27 1.26
C LYS A 127 18.48 -13.36 2.30
N ILE A 128 17.44 -13.97 2.82
CA ILE A 128 17.53 -15.05 3.81
C ILE A 128 17.22 -16.36 3.08
N CYS A 129 18.20 -16.91 2.37
CA CYS A 129 18.01 -18.13 1.58
C CYS A 129 18.64 -19.31 2.31
N GLU A 130 18.05 -20.50 2.19
CA GLU A 130 18.74 -21.74 2.58
C GLU A 130 19.91 -21.99 1.62
N ASP A 131 20.96 -22.69 2.09
CA ASP A 131 22.15 -22.98 1.28
C ASP A 131 21.76 -23.71 -0.01
N ASN A 132 21.91 -23.01 -1.15
CA ASN A 132 21.58 -23.47 -2.51
C ASN A 132 20.07 -23.56 -2.86
N GLY A 133 19.19 -22.92 -2.08
CA GLY A 133 17.74 -22.98 -2.28
C GLY A 133 17.08 -21.71 -2.83
N GLU A 134 15.78 -21.80 -3.08
CA GLU A 134 14.91 -20.64 -3.31
C GLU A 134 14.81 -19.82 -2.01
N CYS A 135 14.78 -18.48 -2.11
CA CYS A 135 14.63 -17.61 -0.94
C CYS A 135 13.15 -17.51 -0.53
N ARG A 136 12.53 -18.67 -0.28
CA ARG A 136 11.12 -18.80 0.08
C ARG A 136 10.95 -19.88 1.13
N GLN A 137 10.14 -19.61 2.15
CA GLN A 137 9.73 -20.58 3.16
C GLN A 137 8.21 -20.59 3.23
N GLY A 138 7.57 -21.56 2.56
CA GLY A 138 6.11 -21.57 2.41
C GLY A 138 5.61 -20.35 1.61
N ASP A 139 4.63 -19.62 2.16
CA ASP A 139 4.07 -18.40 1.58
C ASP A 139 4.87 -17.12 1.94
N LYS A 140 5.99 -17.27 2.64
CA LYS A 140 6.85 -16.14 3.02
C LYS A 140 8.00 -16.01 2.02
N LEU A 141 8.10 -14.83 1.42
CA LEU A 141 9.34 -14.42 0.77
C LEU A 141 10.37 -14.15 1.85
N ASN A 142 11.50 -14.83 1.77
CA ASN A 142 12.61 -14.57 2.69
C ASN A 142 13.48 -13.41 2.18
N TYR A 143 12.80 -12.32 1.86
CA TYR A 143 13.38 -11.04 1.49
C TYR A 143 12.91 -10.02 2.51
N GLU A 144 13.87 -9.37 3.17
CA GLU A 144 13.59 -8.22 4.02
C GLU A 144 14.15 -6.99 3.34
N TYR A 145 13.27 -6.06 2.98
CA TYR A 145 13.71 -4.76 2.47
C TYR A 145 13.81 -3.78 3.62
N TYR A 146 14.72 -2.85 3.48
CA TYR A 146 14.95 -1.77 4.41
C TYR A 146 15.01 -0.46 3.65
N LEU A 147 14.52 0.61 4.27
CA LEU A 147 14.62 1.98 3.75
C LEU A 147 15.18 2.88 4.85
N THR A 148 16.23 3.64 4.54
CA THR A 148 16.76 4.68 5.43
C THR A 148 16.51 6.06 4.81
N LEU A 149 15.75 6.89 5.50
CA LEU A 149 15.44 8.28 5.12
C LEU A 149 15.59 9.18 6.34
N ASP A 150 16.41 10.23 6.24
CA ASP A 150 16.63 11.21 7.31
C ASP A 150 16.90 10.56 8.67
N ASP A 151 17.80 9.57 8.71
CA ASP A 151 18.15 8.75 9.89
C ASP A 151 17.01 7.87 10.46
N VAL A 152 15.82 7.89 9.84
CA VAL A 152 14.72 6.98 10.16
C VAL A 152 14.82 5.74 9.28
N LYS A 153 14.73 4.58 9.92
CA LYS A 153 14.78 3.28 9.24
C LYS A 153 13.41 2.64 9.20
N TYR A 154 13.09 1.99 8.09
CA TYR A 154 11.87 1.22 7.90
C TYR A 154 12.24 -0.20 7.47
N LYS A 155 11.41 -1.17 7.83
CA LYS A 155 11.52 -2.57 7.42
C LYS A 155 10.25 -2.97 6.68
N PHE A 156 10.42 -3.70 5.59
CA PHE A 156 9.36 -4.30 4.80
C PHE A 156 9.46 -5.82 4.88
N VAL A 157 8.39 -6.47 5.31
CA VAL A 157 8.27 -7.94 5.35
C VAL A 157 7.15 -8.34 4.41
N VAL A 158 7.46 -9.21 3.46
CA VAL A 158 6.50 -9.62 2.42
C VAL A 158 6.01 -11.03 2.67
N LEU A 159 4.69 -11.18 2.67
CA LEU A 159 3.99 -12.45 2.53
C LEU A 159 3.24 -12.42 1.19
N ASP A 160 3.43 -13.44 0.37
CA ASP A 160 2.81 -13.50 -0.96
C ASP A 160 2.40 -14.93 -1.29
N LYS A 161 1.27 -15.05 -1.99
CA LYS A 161 0.85 -16.31 -2.60
C LYS A 161 0.34 -16.05 -4.00
N GLY A 162 1.24 -16.08 -4.97
CA GLY A 162 0.91 -16.04 -6.40
C GLY A 162 0.92 -14.65 -7.03
N ILE A 163 1.32 -13.62 -6.28
CA ILE A 163 1.49 -12.27 -6.81
C ILE A 163 2.89 -12.14 -7.42
N ASP A 164 2.97 -11.52 -8.60
CA ASP A 164 4.25 -11.25 -9.25
C ASP A 164 5.16 -10.41 -8.36
N ARG A 165 6.37 -10.91 -8.13
CA ARG A 165 7.36 -10.25 -7.27
C ARG A 165 7.74 -8.86 -7.80
N GLY A 166 7.79 -8.66 -9.11
CA GLY A 166 8.10 -7.38 -9.71
C GLY A 166 7.09 -6.29 -9.33
N ILE A 167 5.82 -6.65 -9.09
CA ILE A 167 4.81 -5.72 -8.57
C ILE A 167 5.13 -5.32 -7.13
N ILE A 168 5.44 -6.30 -6.27
CA ILE A 168 5.76 -6.08 -4.86
C ILE A 168 7.00 -5.19 -4.72
N GLU A 169 8.06 -5.48 -5.49
CA GLU A 169 9.29 -4.67 -5.48
C GLU A 169 9.04 -3.24 -5.94
N LYS A 170 8.20 -3.02 -6.95
CA LYS A 170 7.80 -1.68 -7.39
C LYS A 170 7.07 -0.91 -6.29
N ILE A 171 6.15 -1.56 -5.56
CA ILE A 171 5.44 -0.94 -4.45
C ILE A 171 6.43 -0.52 -3.36
N ILE A 172 7.32 -1.43 -2.93
CA ILE A 172 8.31 -1.15 -1.87
C ILE A 172 9.24 0.00 -2.30
N THR A 173 9.80 -0.07 -3.50
CA THR A 173 10.75 0.94 -4.00
C THR A 173 10.10 2.26 -4.39
N SER A 174 8.77 2.32 -4.44
CA SER A 174 8.02 3.57 -4.61
C SER A 174 7.93 4.42 -3.33
N ALA A 175 8.28 3.86 -2.18
CA ALA A 175 8.11 4.49 -0.88
C ALA A 175 8.84 5.84 -0.80
N LYS A 176 8.11 6.89 -0.45
CA LYS A 176 8.64 8.26 -0.32
C LYS A 176 8.13 8.88 0.96
N LYS A 177 8.97 9.71 1.60
CA LYS A 177 8.56 10.51 2.75
C LYS A 177 7.41 11.44 2.36
N VAL A 178 6.34 11.43 3.15
CA VAL A 178 5.29 12.44 3.03
C VAL A 178 5.88 13.78 3.48
N THR A 179 5.87 14.76 2.58
CA THR A 179 6.24 16.13 2.95
C THR A 179 5.03 16.76 3.62
N GLU A 180 5.18 17.15 4.89
CA GLU A 180 4.17 17.98 5.54
C GLU A 180 4.08 19.30 4.77
N VAL A 181 2.91 19.58 4.18
CA VAL A 181 2.60 20.93 3.74
C VAL A 181 2.39 21.71 5.02
N SER A 182 3.32 22.60 5.35
CA SER A 182 3.14 23.55 6.44
C SER A 182 1.99 24.48 6.05
N GLU A 183 0.92 24.48 6.86
CA GLU A 183 -0.14 25.49 6.78
C GLU A 183 0.34 26.84 7.32
#